data_AF-A0A2V9P6Q5-F1
#
_entry.id   AF-A0A2V9P6Q5-F1
#
_cell.length_a   1.000
_cell.length_b   1.000
_cell.length_c   1.000
_cell.angle_alpha   90.00
_cell.angle_beta   90.00
_cell.angle_gamma   90.00
#
_symmetry.space_group_name_H-M   'P 1'
#
loop_
_entity.id
_entity.type
_entity.pdbx_description
1 polymer ?
#
loop_
_entity_poly.entity_id
_entity_poly.type
_entity_poly.pdbx_seq_one_letter_code
_entity_poly.pdbx_strand_id
1 'polypeptide(L)'
;QKNNPYPFGINWASALEVAFRSLSWIWVDHLIETVGPSADRFRVELRQAIGENAVYIERYLSTYFAPNTHLLGEALALFSIGVLYPHFELASRWRDRGWKVVLEQSVRQVRPDGFHFEQSIYYHVYAL
;
A
#
# COMPACT_ATOMS: atom_id res chain seq x y z
N GLN A 1 4.16 -5.66 15.08
CA GLN A 1 4.94 -6.66 14.31
C GLN A 1 5.92 -7.49 15.16
N LYS A 2 5.83 -7.51 16.50
CA LYS A 2 6.85 -8.13 17.39
C LYS A 2 7.12 -9.62 17.11
N ASN A 3 6.07 -10.42 16.88
CA ASN A 3 6.19 -11.85 16.58
C ASN A 3 6.37 -12.15 15.08
N ASN A 4 6.33 -11.12 14.23
CA ASN A 4 6.47 -11.21 12.77
C ASN A 4 7.39 -10.07 12.29
N PRO A 5 8.67 -10.07 12.70
CA PRO A 5 9.55 -8.92 12.53
C PRO A 5 9.84 -8.64 11.06
N TYR A 6 9.97 -7.37 10.70
CA TYR A 6 10.45 -6.96 9.38
C TYR A 6 11.90 -7.45 9.13
N PRO A 7 12.25 -7.95 7.92
CA PRO A 7 11.39 -8.36 6.80
C PRO A 7 11.26 -9.90 6.70
N PHE A 8 11.07 -10.62 7.82
CA PHE A 8 11.23 -12.08 7.88
C PHE A 8 9.91 -12.86 8.04
N GLY A 9 9.81 -13.96 7.29
CA GLY A 9 8.74 -14.94 7.40
C GLY A 9 7.55 -14.69 6.47
N ILE A 10 6.53 -15.56 6.55
CA ILE A 10 5.41 -15.61 5.60
C ILE A 10 4.62 -14.29 5.52
N ASN A 11 4.56 -13.52 6.61
CA ASN A 11 3.86 -12.22 6.67
C ASN A 11 4.49 -11.11 5.81
N TRP A 12 5.63 -11.39 5.19
CA TRP A 12 6.32 -10.52 4.25
C TRP A 12 6.43 -11.14 2.85
N ALA A 13 5.98 -12.37 2.62
CA ALA A 13 6.19 -13.07 1.36
C ALA A 13 5.58 -12.37 0.13
N SER A 14 4.55 -11.54 0.33
CA SER A 14 3.85 -10.81 -0.73
C SER A 14 3.78 -9.32 -0.44
N ALA A 15 4.29 -8.49 -1.35
CA ALA A 15 4.17 -7.03 -1.25
C ALA A 15 2.71 -6.57 -1.29
N LEU A 16 1.84 -7.25 -2.06
CA LEU A 16 0.41 -6.97 -2.07
C LEU A 16 -0.26 -7.23 -0.71
N GLU A 17 0.12 -8.30 0.00
CA GLU A 17 -0.43 -8.55 1.35
C GLU A 17 0.04 -7.50 2.36
N VAL A 18 1.30 -7.05 2.25
CA VAL A 18 1.84 -5.93 3.04
C VAL A 18 1.10 -4.63 2.71
N ALA A 19 0.74 -4.40 1.44
CA ALA A 19 -0.03 -3.26 0.99
C ALA A 19 -1.46 -3.26 1.58
N PHE A 20 -2.19 -4.37 1.49
CA PHE A 20 -3.54 -4.50 2.06
C PHE A 20 -3.53 -4.33 3.59
N ARG A 21 -2.56 -4.91 4.27
CA ARG A 21 -2.38 -4.71 5.71
C ARG A 21 -2.13 -3.24 6.04
N SER A 22 -1.32 -2.55 5.24
CA SER A 22 -1.04 -1.13 5.43
C SER A 22 -2.28 -0.28 5.27
N LEU A 23 -3.05 -0.46 4.18
CA LEU A 23 -4.33 0.23 3.98
C LEU A 23 -5.30 -0.02 5.14
N SER A 24 -5.38 -1.26 5.63
CA SER A 24 -6.22 -1.59 6.79
C SER A 24 -5.77 -0.88 8.06
N TRP A 25 -4.46 -0.78 8.28
CA TRP A 25 -3.89 -0.10 9.44
C TRP A 25 -4.01 1.42 9.39
N ILE A 26 -4.02 2.00 8.19
CA ILE A 26 -4.35 3.42 8.00
C ILE A 26 -5.76 3.71 8.54
N TRP A 27 -6.74 2.89 8.15
CA TRP A 27 -8.09 3.00 8.69
C TRP A 27 -8.13 2.86 10.21
N VAL A 28 -7.41 1.89 10.76
CA VAL A 28 -7.32 1.71 12.22
C VAL A 28 -6.75 2.96 12.90
N ASP A 29 -5.66 3.55 12.40
CA ASP A 29 -5.04 4.75 12.98
C ASP A 29 -6.01 5.96 13.01
N HIS A 30 -6.83 6.11 11.97
CA HIS A 30 -7.86 7.17 11.91
C HIS A 30 -9.05 6.87 12.84
N LEU A 31 -9.51 5.61 12.89
CA LEU A 31 -10.66 5.24 13.73
C LEU A 31 -10.36 5.38 15.23
N ILE A 32 -9.12 5.12 15.64
CA ILE A 32 -8.71 5.21 17.05
C ILE A 32 -8.17 6.59 17.45
N GLU A 33 -8.18 7.57 16.55
CA GLU A 33 -7.71 8.92 16.82
C GLU A 33 -8.45 9.60 17.97
N THR A 34 -9.76 9.35 18.08
CA THR A 34 -10.64 9.98 19.07
C THR A 34 -10.64 9.28 20.42
N VAL A 35 -9.97 8.12 20.55
CA VAL A 35 -9.89 7.33 21.79
C VAL A 35 -9.08 8.07 22.87
N GLY A 36 -8.26 9.04 22.48
CA GLY A 36 -7.48 9.87 23.38
C GLY A 36 -6.19 9.20 23.88
N PRO A 37 -5.62 9.68 25.00
CA PRO A 37 -4.26 9.31 25.41
C PRO A 37 -4.00 7.82 25.63
N SER A 38 -5.05 7.03 25.84
CA SER A 38 -4.94 5.58 26.01
C SER A 38 -4.47 4.86 24.73
N ALA A 39 -4.64 5.46 23.55
CA ALA A 39 -4.21 4.91 22.28
C ALA A 39 -2.85 5.46 21.78
N ASP A 40 -2.34 6.55 22.35
CA ASP A 40 -1.18 7.29 21.81
C ASP A 40 0.05 6.41 21.58
N ARG A 41 0.41 5.62 22.60
CA ARG A 41 1.56 4.70 22.48
C ARG A 41 1.35 3.71 21.34
N PHE A 42 0.16 3.13 21.24
CA PHE A 42 -0.14 2.17 20.18
C PHE A 42 -0.12 2.84 18.80
N ARG A 43 -0.64 4.07 18.67
CA ARG A 43 -0.59 4.85 17.42
C ARG A 43 0.85 5.11 16.98
N VAL A 44 1.75 5.45 17.89
CA VAL A 44 3.18 5.61 17.56
C VAL A 44 3.77 4.30 17.03
N GLU A 45 3.56 3.19 17.73
CA GLU A 45 4.03 1.86 17.28
C GLU A 45 3.41 1.45 15.93
N LEU A 46 2.13 1.75 15.71
CA LEU A 46 1.40 1.45 14.48
C LEU A 46 1.93 2.27 13.30
N ARG A 47 2.14 3.57 13.49
CA ARG A 47 2.68 4.46 12.44
C ARG A 47 4.08 4.05 12.04
N GLN A 48 4.96 3.75 13.00
CA GLN A 48 6.29 3.22 12.70
C GLN A 48 6.21 1.95 11.85
N ALA A 49 5.31 1.02 12.21
CA ALA A 49 5.09 -0.21 11.46
C ALA A 49 4.52 0.02 10.05
N ILE A 50 3.70 1.07 9.84
CA ILE A 50 3.26 1.52 8.51
C ILE A 50 4.44 2.02 7.68
N GLY A 51 5.35 2.79 8.28
CA GLY A 51 6.58 3.25 7.61
C GLY A 51 7.47 2.09 7.17
N GLU A 52 7.66 1.07 8.02
CA GLU A 52 8.39 -0.15 7.68
C GLU A 52 7.74 -0.91 6.51
N ASN A 53 6.41 -1.01 6.51
CA ASN A 53 5.67 -1.60 5.41
C ASN A 53 5.88 -0.81 4.09
N ALA A 54 5.90 0.52 4.13
CA ALA A 54 6.13 1.33 2.93
C ALA A 54 7.52 1.10 2.33
N VAL A 55 8.56 1.02 3.19
CA VAL A 55 9.93 0.64 2.76
C VAL A 55 9.92 -0.74 2.10
N TYR A 56 9.19 -1.70 2.68
CA TYR A 56 9.06 -3.04 2.10
C TYR A 56 8.40 -3.01 0.72
N ILE A 57 7.21 -2.39 0.63
CA ILE A 57 6.41 -2.32 -0.60
C ILE A 57 7.23 -1.68 -1.71
N GLU A 58 7.87 -0.54 -1.45
CA GLU A 58 8.68 0.16 -2.44
C GLU A 58 9.84 -0.70 -2.96
N ARG A 59 10.51 -1.46 -2.07
CA ARG A 59 11.63 -2.33 -2.43
C ARG A 59 11.20 -3.53 -3.28
N TYR A 60 9.99 -4.03 -3.07
CA TYR A 60 9.51 -5.29 -3.64
C TYR A 60 8.28 -5.14 -4.55
N LEU A 61 8.08 -3.94 -5.13
CA LEU A 61 7.02 -3.71 -6.13
C LEU A 61 7.04 -4.80 -7.21
N SER A 62 5.88 -5.37 -7.51
CA SER A 62 5.63 -6.48 -8.45
C SER A 62 5.82 -6.11 -9.94
N THR A 63 6.72 -5.16 -10.23
CA THR A 63 6.97 -4.52 -11.54
C THR A 63 7.26 -5.52 -12.66
N TYR A 64 7.96 -6.62 -12.36
CA TYR A 64 8.44 -7.57 -13.38
C TYR A 64 7.73 -8.92 -13.39
N PHE A 65 7.05 -9.30 -12.31
CA PHE A 65 6.53 -10.66 -12.13
C PHE A 65 4.99 -10.75 -12.14
N ALA A 66 4.29 -9.64 -11.87
CA ALA A 66 2.84 -9.54 -11.92
C ALA A 66 2.40 -8.05 -12.00
N PRO A 67 2.70 -7.32 -13.10
CA PRO A 67 2.34 -5.91 -13.24
C PRO A 67 0.85 -5.72 -13.56
N ASN A 68 -0.01 -6.46 -12.88
CA ASN A 68 -1.44 -6.48 -13.03
C ASN A 68 -2.08 -5.91 -11.75
N THR A 69 -3.10 -6.54 -11.18
CA THR A 69 -3.75 -6.06 -9.95
C THR A 69 -2.83 -5.96 -8.74
N HIS A 70 -1.78 -6.79 -8.65
CA HIS A 70 -0.80 -6.73 -7.56
C HIS A 70 -0.08 -5.38 -7.51
N LEU A 71 0.56 -5.00 -8.61
CA LEU A 71 1.30 -3.74 -8.70
C LEU A 71 0.40 -2.52 -8.45
N LEU A 72 -0.87 -2.58 -8.90
CA LEU A 72 -1.83 -1.52 -8.67
C LEU A 72 -2.15 -1.34 -7.18
N GLY A 73 -2.45 -2.43 -6.47
CA GLY A 73 -2.71 -2.41 -5.02
C GLY A 73 -1.50 -1.95 -4.19
N GLU A 74 -0.31 -2.41 -4.57
CA GLU A 74 0.95 -1.99 -3.96
C GLU A 74 1.21 -0.49 -4.14
N ALA A 75 1.02 0.02 -5.36
CA ALA A 75 1.19 1.44 -5.67
C ALA A 75 0.17 2.33 -4.95
N LEU A 76 -1.09 1.88 -4.86
CA LEU A 76 -2.14 2.57 -4.11
C LEU A 76 -1.78 2.71 -2.63
N ALA A 77 -1.31 1.62 -1.99
CA ALA A 77 -0.87 1.66 -0.60
C ALA A 77 0.33 2.60 -0.42
N LEU A 78 1.34 2.51 -1.30
CA LEU A 78 2.52 3.36 -1.24
C LEU A 78 2.16 4.85 -1.39
N PHE A 79 1.28 5.17 -2.35
CA PHE A 79 0.74 6.51 -2.52
C PHE A 79 0.01 7.00 -1.27
N SER A 80 -0.91 6.18 -0.74
CA SER A 80 -1.71 6.52 0.44
C SER A 80 -0.85 6.81 1.67
N ILE A 81 0.19 5.98 1.91
CA ILE A 81 1.12 6.21 3.03
C ILE A 81 1.88 7.53 2.82
N GLY A 82 2.39 7.78 1.62
CA GLY A 82 3.11 9.02 1.31
C GLY A 82 2.26 10.30 1.44
N VAL A 83 0.95 10.22 1.20
CA VAL A 83 0.01 11.34 1.38
C VAL A 83 -0.35 11.54 2.85
N LEU A 84 -0.74 10.46 3.54
CA LEU A 84 -1.36 10.54 4.87
C LEU A 84 -0.34 10.65 6.00
N TYR A 85 0.91 10.25 5.77
CA TYR A 85 1.98 10.28 6.77
C TYR A 85 3.17 11.14 6.30
N PRO A 86 2.96 12.47 6.07
CA PRO A 86 3.97 13.35 5.48
C PRO A 86 5.20 13.61 6.38
N HIS A 87 5.17 13.13 7.63
CA HIS A 87 6.28 13.25 8.58
C HIS A 87 7.39 12.22 8.35
N PHE A 88 7.16 11.19 7.54
CA PHE A 88 8.25 10.30 7.13
C PHE A 88 9.15 11.03 6.12
N GLU A 89 10.47 10.89 6.29
CA GLU A 89 11.46 11.46 5.38
C GLU A 89 11.24 11.04 3.92
N LEU A 90 10.77 9.81 3.71
CA LEU A 90 10.52 9.23 2.39
C LEU A 90 9.09 9.47 1.87
N ALA A 91 8.22 10.16 2.61
CA ALA A 91 6.79 10.28 2.28
C ALA A 91 6.54 10.86 0.88
N SER A 92 7.25 11.94 0.52
CA SER A 92 7.14 12.55 -0.81
C SER A 92 7.54 11.58 -1.92
N ARG A 93 8.63 10.83 -1.72
CA ARG A 93 9.09 9.80 -2.65
C ARG A 93 8.04 8.71 -2.84
N TRP A 94 7.47 8.21 -1.75
CA TRP A 94 6.42 7.19 -1.78
C TRP A 94 5.16 7.66 -2.49
N ARG A 95 4.71 8.88 -2.18
CA ARG A 95 3.58 9.52 -2.87
C ARG A 95 3.85 9.60 -4.37
N ASP A 96 4.96 10.21 -4.76
CA ASP A 96 5.25 10.49 -6.18
C ASP A 96 5.47 9.17 -6.95
N ARG A 97 6.13 8.18 -6.32
CA ARG A 97 6.34 6.85 -6.91
C ARG A 97 5.04 6.07 -7.07
N GLY A 98 4.22 6.00 -6.02
CA GLY A 98 2.93 5.31 -6.05
C GLY A 98 2.00 5.92 -7.08
N TRP A 99 1.89 7.26 -7.11
CA TRP A 99 1.07 7.98 -8.08
C TRP A 99 1.54 7.74 -9.52
N LYS A 100 2.85 7.80 -9.77
CA LYS A 100 3.42 7.50 -11.08
C LYS A 100 3.02 6.10 -11.55
N VAL A 101 3.12 5.09 -10.69
CA VAL A 101 2.77 3.71 -11.06
C VAL A 101 1.27 3.59 -11.31
N VAL A 102 0.41 4.19 -10.49
CA VAL A 102 -1.06 4.18 -10.72
C VAL A 102 -1.39 4.78 -12.10
N LEU A 103 -0.82 5.93 -12.46
CA LEU A 103 -1.03 6.56 -13.77
C LEU A 103 -0.50 5.71 -14.93
N GLU A 104 0.69 5.12 -14.78
CA GLU A 104 1.24 4.24 -15.81
C GLU A 104 0.39 2.97 -15.99
N GLN A 105 -0.12 2.40 -14.91
CA GLN A 105 -0.94 1.19 -14.95
C GLN A 105 -2.37 1.46 -15.40
N SER A 106 -2.97 2.63 -15.10
CA SER A 106 -4.31 2.95 -15.60
C SER A 106 -4.33 2.98 -17.14
N VAL A 107 -3.29 3.53 -17.77
CA VAL A 107 -3.14 3.55 -19.23
C VAL A 107 -2.86 2.15 -19.79
N ARG A 108 -2.09 1.32 -19.09
CA ARG A 108 -1.69 -0.02 -19.58
C ARG A 108 -2.75 -1.09 -19.37
N GLN A 109 -3.47 -1.03 -18.26
CA GLN A 109 -4.36 -2.09 -17.80
C GLN A 109 -5.81 -1.86 -18.21
N VAL A 110 -6.19 -0.66 -18.66
CA VAL A 110 -7.51 -0.34 -19.19
C VAL A 110 -7.45 -0.29 -20.71
N ARG A 111 -8.27 -1.12 -21.37
CA ARG A 111 -8.37 -1.18 -22.83
C ARG A 111 -9.16 0.02 -23.38
N PRO A 112 -9.14 0.27 -24.71
CA PRO A 112 -9.90 1.37 -25.32
C PRO A 112 -11.42 1.32 -25.09
N ASP A 113 -11.97 0.15 -24.78
CA ASP A 113 -13.37 -0.05 -24.40
C ASP A 113 -13.66 0.20 -22.91
N GLY A 114 -12.63 0.57 -22.13
CA GLY A 114 -12.71 0.81 -20.70
C GLY A 114 -12.58 -0.44 -19.84
N PHE A 115 -12.49 -1.65 -20.42
CA PHE A 115 -12.42 -2.87 -19.63
C PHE A 115 -10.98 -3.19 -19.18
N HIS A 116 -10.84 -3.80 -18.00
CA HIS A 116 -9.54 -4.23 -17.50
C HIS A 116 -8.99 -5.39 -18.33
N PHE A 117 -7.69 -5.38 -18.59
CA PHE A 117 -7.07 -6.28 -19.57
C PHE A 117 -7.09 -7.76 -19.17
N GLU A 118 -7.25 -8.09 -17.87
CA GLU A 118 -7.39 -9.47 -17.37
C GLU A 118 -8.75 -10.10 -17.71
N GLN A 119 -9.68 -9.31 -18.26
CA GLN A 119 -11.00 -9.75 -18.70
C GLN A 119 -11.83 -10.46 -17.61
N SER A 120 -11.60 -10.10 -16.35
CA SER A 120 -12.34 -10.56 -15.18
C SER A 120 -13.13 -9.40 -14.61
N ILE A 121 -14.45 -9.57 -14.43
CA ILE A 121 -15.31 -8.54 -13.80
C ILE A 121 -14.81 -8.21 -12.39
N TYR A 122 -14.32 -9.21 -11.65
CA TYR A 122 -13.79 -8.99 -10.31
C TYR A 122 -12.55 -8.09 -10.33
N TYR A 123 -11.59 -8.36 -11.22
CA TYR A 123 -10.39 -7.53 -11.35
C TYR A 123 -10.67 -6.18 -12.01
N HIS A 124 -11.69 -6.08 -12.85
CA HIS A 124 -12.16 -4.80 -13.35
C HIS A 124 -12.66 -3.91 -12.21
N VAL A 125 -13.53 -4.42 -11.33
CA VAL A 125 -14.00 -3.66 -10.15
C VAL A 125 -12.85 -3.33 -9.20
N TYR A 126 -11.90 -4.24 -9.03
CA TYR A 126 -10.70 -3.97 -8.22
C TYR A 126 -9.85 -2.81 -8.77
N ALA A 127 -9.78 -2.65 -10.09
CA ALA A 127 -8.93 -1.67 -10.75
C ALA A 127 -9.56 -0.27 -10.91
N LEU A 128 -10.87 -0.13 -10.66
CA LEU A 128 -11.60 1.14 -10.67
C LEU A 128 -11.37 1.94 -9.39
#